data_AF-A0A1S8X563-F1
#
_entry.id   AF-A0A1S8X563-F1
#
_cell.length_a   1.000
_cell.length_b   1.000
_cell.length_c   1.000
_cell.angle_alpha   90.00
_cell.angle_beta   90.00
_cell.angle_gamma   90.00
#
_symmetry.space_group_name_H-M   'P 1'
#
loop_
_entity.id
_entity.type
_entity.pdbx_description
1 polymer ?
#
loop_
_entity_poly.entity_id
_entity_poly.type
_entity_poly.pdbx_seq_one_letter_code
_entity_poly.pdbx_strand_id
1 'polypeptide(L)'
;LNKKPLSLETLEPVDIGLPFRAPLLSSQRFHTKRPDLEPAARKRQLTVPIDSVHSPLEDTQAPLRRLSAARHFDIFNALFGPPHFFVPQINFDVYYPYVAADVQPSAGSTASDSTSVVPVFSGNLITPECAMVPPLIDLSTTPTDHLWTLVMSCPDEPIGGDDGSNAANEYLHWVVTNLQVCGEDEPAKGDEIVPYLPPLPYVGTGYHRYVFILYRQDNGRVDFTPMKRGKAVGDLRTQRQFNTLEFYRQYESELTPGGLSFFQSSWDPSVRNYYRTVLDVSEPIFEIEWPSPRVPPQERFPLANSWNKARRHPHGLPLIRERYGVHNDVSFDVYLDRYRDRKELAEELVRERLQIEGNPLDPNEPRRKQMEYPAAVPLPEGMPSWWVRQEMQRRLRRGRWRHLEGHD
;
A
#
# COMPACT_ATOMS: atom_id res chain seq x y z
N LEU A 1 -22.82 -28.94 23.53
CA LEU A 1 -22.38 -27.56 23.84
C LEU A 1 -21.71 -26.98 22.60
N ASN A 2 -22.51 -26.46 21.67
CA ASN A 2 -22.01 -25.77 20.48
C ASN A 2 -21.47 -24.41 20.93
N LYS A 3 -20.18 -24.33 21.27
CA LYS A 3 -19.51 -23.04 21.40
C LYS A 3 -19.55 -22.39 20.01
N LYS A 4 -20.26 -21.28 19.89
CA LYS A 4 -20.11 -20.38 18.73
C LYS A 4 -18.60 -20.13 18.56
N PRO A 5 -18.06 -20.08 17.32
CA PRO A 5 -16.69 -19.64 17.13
C PRO A 5 -16.53 -18.29 17.85
N LEU A 6 -15.53 -18.18 18.73
CA LEU A 6 -15.23 -16.91 19.38
C LEU A 6 -15.02 -15.87 18.27
N SER A 7 -15.87 -14.85 18.23
CA SER A 7 -15.67 -13.71 17.34
C SER A 7 -14.33 -13.07 17.71
N LEU A 8 -13.48 -12.82 16.71
CA LEU A 8 -12.15 -12.20 16.89
C LEU A 8 -12.22 -10.89 17.70
N GLU A 9 -13.36 -10.19 17.65
CA GLU A 9 -13.66 -8.98 18.41
C GLU A 9 -13.80 -9.17 19.93
N THR A 10 -13.85 -10.41 20.43
CA THR A 10 -14.03 -10.71 21.87
C THR A 10 -12.77 -11.19 22.58
N LEU A 11 -11.64 -11.26 21.86
CA LEU A 11 -10.37 -11.69 22.44
C LEU A 11 -9.68 -10.52 23.13
N GLU A 12 -9.25 -10.72 24.38
CA GLU A 12 -8.45 -9.72 25.09
C GLU A 12 -7.08 -9.56 24.41
N PRO A 13 -6.58 -8.33 24.27
CA PRO A 13 -5.31 -8.07 23.61
C PRO A 13 -4.15 -8.63 24.45
N VAL A 14 -3.28 -9.41 23.83
CA VAL A 14 -2.13 -10.06 24.49
C VAL A 14 -0.84 -9.33 24.12
N ASP A 15 -0.14 -8.81 25.12
CA ASP A 15 1.18 -8.20 24.95
C ASP A 15 2.26 -9.30 24.95
N ILE A 16 2.91 -9.51 23.81
CA ILE A 16 4.00 -10.48 23.62
C ILE A 16 5.39 -9.82 23.73
N GLY A 17 5.43 -8.52 24.05
CA GLY A 17 6.67 -7.74 24.09
C GLY A 17 7.42 -7.78 25.41
N LEU A 18 8.50 -7.01 25.42
CA LEU A 18 9.20 -6.65 26.65
C LEU A 18 8.27 -5.92 27.63
N PRO A 19 8.43 -6.09 28.96
CA PRO A 19 7.61 -5.39 29.93
C PRO A 19 7.75 -3.88 29.79
N PHE A 20 6.64 -3.17 29.60
CA PHE A 20 6.65 -1.72 29.40
C PHE A 20 7.22 -0.96 30.59
N ARG A 21 8.38 -0.34 30.39
CA ARG A 21 8.99 0.57 31.37
C ARG A 21 8.72 2.01 30.95
N ALA A 22 7.79 2.67 31.66
CA ALA A 22 7.57 4.10 31.48
C ALA A 22 8.88 4.85 31.80
N PRO A 23 9.37 5.72 30.90
CA PRO A 23 10.56 6.50 31.17
C PRO A 23 10.36 7.33 32.44
N LEU A 24 11.35 7.34 33.33
CA LEU A 24 11.33 8.23 34.48
C LEU A 24 11.36 9.67 33.94
N LEU A 25 10.29 10.42 34.17
CA LEU A 25 10.28 11.86 33.90
C LEU A 25 11.51 12.46 34.57
N SER A 26 12.45 12.95 33.76
CA SER A 26 13.65 13.62 34.26
C SER A 26 13.25 14.61 35.37
N SER A 27 13.80 14.40 36.56
CA SER A 27 13.59 15.27 37.72
C SER A 27 14.20 16.67 37.52
N GLN A 28 14.91 16.89 36.41
CA GLN A 28 15.54 18.16 36.04
C GLN A 28 14.57 19.18 35.43
N ARG A 29 13.25 19.08 35.66
CA ARG A 29 12.28 20.11 35.28
C ARG A 29 12.36 21.40 36.11
N PHE A 30 13.43 21.59 36.88
CA PHE A 30 13.83 22.90 37.37
C PHE A 30 14.87 23.48 36.41
N HIS A 31 14.46 23.81 35.18
CA HIS A 31 15.25 24.71 34.37
C HIS A 31 15.42 26.01 35.18
N THR A 32 16.67 26.39 35.44
CA THR A 32 16.98 27.74 35.88
C THR A 32 16.32 28.71 34.91
N LYS A 33 15.57 29.69 35.44
CA LYS A 33 14.85 30.67 34.61
C LYS A 33 15.85 31.29 33.62
N ARG A 34 15.65 31.06 32.32
CA ARG A 34 16.46 31.67 31.27
C ARG A 34 15.75 32.96 30.82
N PRO A 35 16.18 34.14 31.31
CA PRO A 35 15.49 35.40 31.02
C PRO A 35 15.51 35.75 29.52
N ASP A 36 16.45 35.19 28.77
CA ASP A 36 16.64 35.46 27.34
C ASP A 36 15.58 34.78 26.44
N LEU A 37 14.91 33.73 26.94
CA LEU A 37 13.90 33.02 26.16
C LEU A 37 12.56 33.77 26.06
N GLU A 38 12.22 34.57 27.08
CA GLU A 38 11.00 35.37 27.12
C GLU A 38 10.93 36.41 25.98
N PRO A 39 11.94 37.27 25.76
CA PRO A 39 11.91 38.23 24.67
C PRO A 39 11.95 37.55 23.30
N ALA A 40 12.66 36.43 23.16
CA ALA A 40 12.70 35.64 21.93
C ALA A 40 11.32 35.03 21.60
N ALA A 41 10.63 34.48 22.61
CA ALA A 41 9.26 33.98 22.47
C ALA A 41 8.28 35.10 22.10
N ARG A 42 8.37 36.26 22.77
CA ARG A 42 7.53 37.43 22.49
C ARG A 42 7.71 37.94 21.06
N LYS A 43 8.95 37.89 20.53
CA LYS A 43 9.29 38.26 19.15
C LYS A 43 9.06 37.13 18.13
N ARG A 44 8.61 35.95 18.55
CA ARG A 44 8.45 34.75 17.71
C ARG A 44 9.75 34.30 17.02
N GLN A 45 10.88 34.50 17.69
CA GLN A 45 12.22 34.11 17.23
C GLN A 45 12.73 32.84 17.92
N LEU A 46 11.95 32.28 18.84
CA LEU A 46 12.31 31.07 19.56
C LEU A 46 12.26 29.85 18.62
N THR A 47 13.40 29.20 18.41
CA THR A 47 13.51 27.94 17.69
C THR A 47 13.79 26.81 18.68
N VAL A 48 13.18 25.65 18.45
CA VAL A 48 13.44 24.43 19.22
C VAL A 48 14.25 23.49 18.33
N PRO A 49 15.42 23.02 18.77
CA PRO A 49 16.20 22.07 17.98
C PRO A 49 15.46 20.73 17.92
N ILE A 50 15.04 20.34 16.73
CA ILE A 50 14.22 19.13 16.49
C ILE A 50 14.97 17.87 16.93
N ASP A 51 16.29 17.84 16.71
CA ASP A 51 17.14 16.70 17.09
C ASP A 51 17.15 16.44 18.60
N SER A 52 17.05 17.50 19.42
CA SER A 52 16.93 17.34 20.88
C SER A 52 15.59 16.70 21.26
N VAL A 53 14.51 17.15 20.62
CA VAL A 53 13.15 16.69 20.90
C VAL A 53 12.96 15.21 20.57
N HIS A 54 13.62 14.72 19.51
CA HIS A 54 13.57 13.32 19.10
C HIS A 54 14.64 12.44 19.76
N SER A 55 15.46 13.01 20.64
CA SER A 55 16.42 12.20 21.38
C SER A 55 15.69 11.18 22.27
N PRO A 56 16.23 9.95 22.42
CA PRO A 56 15.60 8.91 23.24
C PRO A 56 15.45 9.30 24.71
N LEU A 57 16.24 10.28 25.17
CA LEU A 57 16.20 10.81 26.53
C LEU A 57 15.04 11.78 26.77
N GLU A 58 14.66 12.57 25.76
CA GLU A 58 13.57 13.54 25.86
C GLU A 58 12.22 12.95 25.39
N ASP A 59 12.23 12.09 24.39
CA ASP A 59 11.04 11.57 23.71
C ASP A 59 10.42 10.34 24.39
N THR A 60 9.92 10.54 25.60
CA THR A 60 9.34 9.46 26.42
C THR A 60 8.13 8.75 25.81
N GLN A 61 7.46 9.37 24.82
CA GLN A 61 6.26 8.83 24.17
C GLN A 61 6.55 8.17 22.82
N ALA A 62 7.81 8.12 22.36
CA ALA A 62 8.18 7.49 21.09
C ALA A 62 7.68 6.04 20.94
N PRO A 63 7.78 5.15 21.94
CA PRO A 63 7.27 3.78 21.83
C PRO A 63 5.75 3.71 21.58
N LEU A 64 4.97 4.59 22.22
CA LEU A 64 3.52 4.62 22.08
C LEU A 64 3.09 5.18 20.72
N ARG A 65 3.84 6.15 20.17
CA ARG A 65 3.59 6.66 18.81
C ARG A 65 3.89 5.59 17.76
N ARG A 66 4.98 4.84 17.91
CA ARG A 66 5.30 3.70 17.04
C ARG A 66 4.24 2.59 17.16
N LEU A 67 3.77 2.28 18.36
CA LEU A 67 2.63 1.37 18.56
C LEU A 67 1.37 1.85 17.83
N SER A 68 1.03 3.13 17.94
CA SER A 68 -0.13 3.71 17.26
C SER A 68 0.02 3.65 15.73
N ALA A 69 1.21 3.92 15.21
CA ALA A 69 1.51 3.79 13.78
C ALA A 69 1.36 2.33 13.33
N ALA A 70 1.96 1.39 14.05
CA ALA A 70 1.88 -0.03 13.72
C ALA A 70 0.44 -0.58 13.75
N ARG A 71 -0.41 -0.09 14.66
CA ARG A 71 -1.85 -0.38 14.68
C ARG A 71 -2.59 0.24 13.50
N HIS A 72 -2.27 1.47 13.13
CA HIS A 72 -2.88 2.13 11.97
C HIS A 72 -2.58 1.39 10.67
N PHE A 73 -1.33 0.94 10.52
CA PHE A 73 -0.90 0.15 9.38
C PHE A 73 -1.23 -1.33 9.51
N ASP A 74 -1.95 -1.78 10.54
CA ASP A 74 -2.35 -3.18 10.75
C ASP A 74 -1.21 -4.21 10.70
N ILE A 75 -0.04 -3.86 11.26
CA ILE A 75 1.16 -4.70 11.22
C ILE A 75 1.02 -5.93 12.12
N PHE A 76 0.51 -5.74 13.34
CA PHE A 76 0.45 -6.83 14.32
C PHE A 76 -0.50 -7.95 13.88
N ASN A 77 -1.68 -7.60 13.36
CA ASN A 77 -2.63 -8.59 12.88
C ASN A 77 -2.10 -9.32 11.64
N ALA A 78 -1.35 -8.64 10.78
CA ALA A 78 -0.77 -9.25 9.59
C ALA A 78 0.36 -10.25 9.93
N LEU A 79 1.18 -9.96 10.95
CA LEU A 79 2.36 -10.77 11.29
C LEU A 79 2.09 -11.84 12.37
N PHE A 80 1.42 -11.46 13.46
CA PHE A 80 1.18 -12.34 14.61
C PHE A 80 -0.27 -12.84 14.70
N GLY A 81 -1.17 -12.30 13.88
CA GLY A 81 -2.59 -12.55 14.00
C GLY A 81 -3.22 -11.92 15.26
N PRO A 82 -4.54 -11.64 15.23
CA PRO A 82 -5.25 -11.19 16.42
C PRO A 82 -5.22 -12.28 17.52
N PRO A 83 -5.07 -11.94 18.82
CA PRO A 83 -5.08 -10.60 19.41
C PRO A 83 -3.69 -10.11 19.89
N HIS A 84 -2.60 -10.53 19.24
CA HIS A 84 -1.24 -10.28 19.72
C HIS A 84 -0.73 -8.89 19.32
N PHE A 85 -0.04 -8.21 20.23
CA PHE A 85 0.68 -6.96 19.93
C PHE A 85 1.90 -6.83 20.85
N PHE A 86 2.80 -5.90 20.56
CA PHE A 86 3.86 -5.53 21.50
C PHE A 86 4.16 -4.04 21.44
N VAL A 87 4.68 -3.48 22.53
CA VAL A 87 5.14 -2.08 22.55
C VAL A 87 6.62 -2.02 22.15
N PRO A 88 6.97 -1.36 21.02
CA PRO A 88 8.35 -1.30 20.55
C PRO A 88 9.16 -0.34 21.42
N GLN A 89 9.79 -0.86 22.46
CA GLN A 89 10.56 -0.07 23.43
C GLN A 89 12.00 0.15 23.00
N ILE A 90 12.56 -0.79 22.26
CA ILE A 90 13.94 -0.72 21.77
C ILE A 90 13.95 0.15 20.51
N ASN A 91 14.87 1.12 20.49
CA ASN A 91 15.14 1.94 19.33
C ASN A 91 16.27 1.26 18.54
N PHE A 92 16.10 1.20 17.23
CA PHE A 92 17.16 0.87 16.29
C PHE A 92 16.84 1.61 15.01
N ASP A 93 17.87 2.14 14.37
CA ASP A 93 17.70 2.92 13.16
C ASP A 93 18.20 2.11 11.97
N VAL A 94 17.47 2.22 10.86
CA VAL A 94 17.79 1.49 9.62
C VAL A 94 17.97 2.53 8.52
N TYR A 95 19.08 2.41 7.80
CA TYR A 95 19.49 3.38 6.79
C TYR A 95 19.81 2.69 5.48
N TYR A 96 19.18 3.12 4.39
CA TYR A 96 19.58 2.70 3.05
C TYR A 96 20.63 3.65 2.47
N PRO A 97 21.72 3.15 1.89
CA PRO A 97 22.71 3.99 1.24
C PRO A 97 22.10 4.63 -0.01
N TYR A 98 22.15 5.96 -0.12
CA TYR A 98 21.67 6.70 -1.28
C TYR A 98 22.83 7.12 -2.16
N VAL A 99 22.88 6.57 -3.37
CA VAL A 99 23.82 7.01 -4.41
C VAL A 99 23.07 7.97 -5.32
N ALA A 100 23.36 9.28 -5.20
CA ALA A 100 22.81 10.25 -6.13
C ALA A 100 23.39 10.00 -7.53
N ALA A 101 22.54 9.72 -8.51
CA ALA A 101 22.95 9.43 -9.89
C ALA A 101 23.66 10.60 -10.61
N ASP A 102 23.62 11.81 -10.03
CA ASP A 102 23.94 13.06 -10.74
C ASP A 102 25.28 13.71 -10.34
N VAL A 103 26.09 13.09 -9.47
CA VAL A 103 27.40 13.65 -9.08
C VAL A 103 28.50 12.93 -9.86
N GLN A 104 28.92 13.53 -10.98
CA GLN A 104 30.22 13.22 -11.59
C GLN A 104 31.32 13.44 -10.53
N PRO A 105 32.24 12.50 -10.32
CA PRO A 105 33.31 12.67 -9.35
C PRO A 105 34.24 13.80 -9.83
N SER A 106 34.11 14.98 -9.23
CA SER A 106 35.07 16.06 -9.42
C SER A 106 36.37 15.65 -8.74
N ALA A 107 37.36 15.28 -9.54
CA ALA A 107 38.70 14.96 -9.09
C ALA A 107 39.29 16.15 -8.31
N GLY A 108 39.47 16.00 -6.98
CA GLY A 108 40.30 16.91 -6.19
C GLY A 108 39.71 17.50 -4.91
N SER A 109 38.79 16.84 -4.20
CA SER A 109 38.46 17.24 -2.82
C SER A 109 38.76 16.12 -1.82
N THR A 110 39.68 16.40 -0.90
CA THR A 110 40.03 15.58 0.24
C THR A 110 39.05 15.84 1.40
N ALA A 111 38.44 14.76 1.91
CA ALA A 111 37.80 14.59 3.22
C ALA A 111 36.47 15.32 3.51
N SER A 112 35.35 14.66 3.20
CA SER A 112 34.47 14.00 4.19
C SER A 112 33.39 13.23 3.42
N ASP A 113 33.42 11.89 3.50
CA ASP A 113 32.48 10.99 2.85
C ASP A 113 31.08 11.14 3.48
N SER A 114 30.38 12.22 3.14
CA SER A 114 28.95 12.37 3.46
C SER A 114 28.15 11.45 2.55
N THR A 115 28.15 10.16 2.90
CA THR A 115 27.26 9.19 2.27
C THR A 115 25.84 9.64 2.58
N SER A 116 25.10 10.08 1.57
CA SER A 116 23.69 10.38 1.72
C SER A 116 22.97 9.08 2.08
N VAL A 117 22.12 9.12 3.10
CA VAL A 117 21.38 7.94 3.58
C VAL A 117 19.88 8.24 3.60
N VAL A 118 19.08 7.22 3.32
CA VAL A 118 17.62 7.27 3.47
C VAL A 118 17.23 6.52 4.75
N PRO A 119 16.80 7.23 5.81
CA PRO A 119 16.35 6.58 7.03
C PRO A 119 14.98 5.92 6.85
N VAL A 120 14.81 4.78 7.52
CA VAL A 120 13.54 4.06 7.67
C VAL A 120 12.88 4.50 8.98
N PHE A 121 11.65 4.96 8.90
CA PHE A 121 10.86 5.37 10.06
C PHE A 121 9.69 4.39 10.30
N SER A 122 8.47 4.90 10.50
CA SER A 122 7.27 4.10 10.77
C SER A 122 6.21 4.38 9.70
N GLY A 123 6.50 3.95 8.47
CA GLY A 123 5.58 4.02 7.32
C GLY A 123 5.95 5.07 6.27
N ASN A 124 7.20 5.57 6.25
CA ASN A 124 7.66 6.42 5.15
C ASN A 124 7.76 5.63 3.84
N LEU A 125 7.74 6.35 2.71
CA LEU A 125 7.88 5.75 1.38
C LEU A 125 9.35 5.67 0.99
N ILE A 126 9.81 4.47 0.61
CA ILE A 126 11.16 4.23 0.07
C ILE A 126 11.01 3.48 -1.25
N THR A 127 11.65 3.98 -2.31
CA THR A 127 11.60 3.33 -3.62
C THR A 127 12.43 2.05 -3.63
N PRO A 128 12.01 1.02 -4.39
CA PRO A 128 12.79 -0.20 -4.53
C PRO A 128 14.22 0.04 -5.00
N GLU A 129 14.43 1.02 -5.89
CA GLU A 129 15.75 1.45 -6.36
C GLU A 129 16.72 1.81 -5.21
N CYS A 130 16.25 2.57 -4.21
CA CYS A 130 17.07 2.91 -3.04
C CYS A 130 17.34 1.68 -2.15
N ALA A 131 16.43 0.71 -2.16
CA ALA A 131 16.46 -0.47 -1.30
C ALA A 131 17.02 -1.72 -2.00
N MET A 132 17.73 -1.58 -3.11
CA MET A 132 18.35 -2.71 -3.82
C MET A 132 19.51 -3.37 -3.05
N VAL A 133 20.17 -2.59 -2.20
CA VAL A 133 21.29 -3.02 -1.35
C VAL A 133 20.80 -3.20 0.09
N PRO A 134 21.32 -4.16 0.87
CA PRO A 134 20.96 -4.30 2.27
C PRO A 134 21.20 -2.99 3.05
N PRO A 135 20.31 -2.64 3.99
CA PRO A 135 20.46 -1.43 4.78
C PRO A 135 21.53 -1.58 5.87
N LEU A 136 22.03 -0.44 6.33
CA LEU A 136 22.86 -0.32 7.52
C LEU A 136 21.94 -0.26 8.75
N ILE A 137 22.27 -1.04 9.77
CA ILE A 137 21.50 -1.08 11.03
C ILE A 137 22.35 -0.46 12.11
N ASP A 138 21.84 0.60 12.74
CA ASP A 138 22.45 1.18 13.93
C ASP A 138 21.78 0.61 15.19
N LEU A 139 22.60 -0.08 15.99
CA LEU A 139 22.23 -0.65 17.28
C LEU A 139 22.89 0.08 18.46
N SER A 140 23.52 1.24 18.24
CA SER A 140 24.24 2.02 19.26
C SER A 140 23.38 2.36 20.48
N THR A 141 22.07 2.56 20.28
CA THR A 141 21.11 2.89 21.34
C THR A 141 20.56 1.67 22.09
N THR A 142 20.91 0.45 21.66
CA THR A 142 20.39 -0.80 22.24
C THR A 142 21.23 -1.29 23.42
N PRO A 143 20.62 -2.00 24.39
CA PRO A 143 21.35 -2.66 25.47
C PRO A 143 22.40 -3.66 24.95
N THR A 144 23.62 -3.60 25.50
CA THR A 144 24.78 -4.41 25.09
C THR A 144 24.87 -5.77 25.79
N ASP A 145 23.99 -6.04 26.75
CA ASP A 145 23.89 -7.27 27.53
C ASP A 145 23.20 -8.42 26.78
N HIS A 146 22.55 -8.11 25.67
CA HIS A 146 21.77 -9.06 24.88
C HIS A 146 22.27 -9.17 23.45
N LEU A 147 22.05 -10.34 22.85
CA LEU A 147 22.16 -10.53 21.41
C LEU A 147 20.81 -10.22 20.75
N TRP A 148 20.86 -9.80 19.49
CA TRP A 148 19.67 -9.39 18.76
C TRP A 148 19.49 -10.20 17.48
N THR A 149 18.24 -10.39 17.10
CA THR A 149 17.86 -10.99 15.82
C THR A 149 16.96 -10.03 15.07
N LEU A 150 17.39 -9.64 13.87
CA LEU A 150 16.62 -8.79 12.97
C LEU A 150 15.93 -9.65 11.92
N VAL A 151 14.63 -9.44 11.76
CA VAL A 151 13.81 -10.07 10.72
C VAL A 151 13.16 -8.98 9.88
N MET A 152 13.35 -9.05 8.57
CA MET A 152 12.64 -8.23 7.59
C MET A 152 11.63 -9.10 6.84
N SER A 153 10.35 -8.77 6.92
CA SER A 153 9.29 -9.48 6.20
C SER A 153 8.30 -8.54 5.52
N CYS A 154 7.60 -9.06 4.51
CA CYS A 154 6.57 -8.35 3.76
C CYS A 154 5.27 -9.16 3.82
N PRO A 155 4.22 -8.71 4.53
CA PRO A 155 2.94 -9.42 4.68
C PRO A 155 1.91 -9.10 3.57
N ASP A 156 2.29 -8.33 2.55
CA ASP A 156 1.39 -7.84 1.49
C ASP A 156 1.56 -8.60 0.17
N GLU A 157 2.08 -9.83 0.21
CA GLU A 157 2.38 -10.58 -1.00
C GLU A 157 1.10 -11.21 -1.58
N PRO A 158 0.67 -10.82 -2.79
CA PRO A 158 -0.61 -11.25 -3.37
C PRO A 158 -0.65 -12.73 -3.74
N ILE A 159 0.50 -13.40 -3.85
CA ILE A 159 0.61 -14.81 -4.27
C ILE A 159 0.50 -15.74 -3.04
N GLY A 160 -0.47 -15.44 -2.17
CA GLY A 160 -1.04 -16.39 -1.22
C GLY A 160 -1.80 -17.47 -1.97
N GLY A 161 -1.77 -18.72 -1.50
CA GLY A 161 -2.38 -19.84 -2.22
C GLY A 161 -3.84 -19.58 -2.63
N ASP A 162 -4.12 -19.75 -3.93
CA ASP A 162 -5.45 -19.64 -4.57
C ASP A 162 -6.56 -20.48 -3.91
N ASP A 163 -6.21 -21.39 -2.99
CA ASP A 163 -7.12 -22.41 -2.45
C ASP A 163 -7.93 -21.99 -1.22
N GLY A 164 -7.89 -20.73 -0.79
CA GLY A 164 -8.54 -20.30 0.46
C GLY A 164 -7.99 -21.01 1.72
N SER A 165 -6.88 -21.74 1.57
CA SER A 165 -6.07 -22.29 2.64
C SER A 165 -5.08 -21.21 3.10
N ASN A 166 -4.87 -21.12 4.42
CA ASN A 166 -3.96 -20.22 5.15
C ASN A 166 -2.48 -20.28 4.72
N ALA A 167 -2.15 -20.22 3.43
CA ALA A 167 -0.80 -19.87 3.02
C ALA A 167 -0.59 -18.42 3.44
N ALA A 168 0.31 -18.19 4.39
CA ALA A 168 0.66 -16.84 4.81
C ALA A 168 1.11 -16.03 3.60
N ASN A 169 0.49 -14.87 3.39
CA ASN A 169 0.81 -13.89 2.35
C ASN A 169 2.10 -13.13 2.69
N GLU A 170 3.08 -13.84 3.23
CA GLU A 170 4.26 -13.25 3.82
C GLU A 170 5.54 -13.81 3.19
N TYR A 171 6.38 -12.92 2.67
CA TYR A 171 7.73 -13.25 2.24
C TYR A 171 8.75 -12.74 3.24
N LEU A 172 9.76 -13.59 3.48
CA LEU A 172 10.92 -13.25 4.27
C LEU A 172 11.98 -12.61 3.38
N HIS A 173 12.32 -11.36 3.67
CA HIS A 173 13.29 -10.61 2.90
C HIS A 173 14.70 -10.75 3.46
N TRP A 174 14.85 -10.73 4.79
CA TRP A 174 16.18 -10.75 5.39
C TRP A 174 16.13 -11.24 6.83
N VAL A 175 17.12 -12.04 7.22
CA VAL A 175 17.30 -12.45 8.62
C VAL A 175 18.77 -12.43 8.99
N VAL A 176 19.08 -11.63 10.01
CA VAL A 176 20.40 -11.58 10.63
C VAL A 176 20.24 -11.88 12.12
N THR A 177 21.02 -12.83 12.60
CA THR A 177 20.89 -13.37 13.96
C THR A 177 22.17 -13.13 14.74
N ASN A 178 22.10 -13.24 16.07
CA ASN A 178 23.25 -13.11 16.95
C ASN A 178 23.99 -11.78 16.74
N LEU A 179 23.24 -10.71 16.43
CA LEU A 179 23.77 -9.37 16.27
C LEU A 179 24.29 -8.88 17.62
N GLN A 180 25.58 -8.54 17.63
CA GLN A 180 26.23 -7.95 18.79
C GLN A 180 26.60 -6.49 18.49
N VAL A 181 26.36 -5.61 19.45
CA VAL A 181 26.80 -4.21 19.39
C VAL A 181 28.32 -4.19 19.55
N CYS A 182 29.05 -3.91 18.46
CA CYS A 182 30.51 -3.84 18.43
C CYS A 182 30.99 -2.37 18.50
N GLY A 183 30.84 -1.72 19.65
CA GLY A 183 31.33 -0.33 19.84
C GLY A 183 30.59 0.73 19.01
N GLU A 184 30.95 2.01 19.20
CA GLU A 184 30.24 3.15 18.59
C GLU A 184 30.45 3.29 17.07
N ASP A 185 31.50 2.69 16.49
CA ASP A 185 31.93 2.94 15.11
C ASP A 185 32.09 1.69 14.21
N GLU A 186 31.84 0.47 14.71
CA GLU A 186 31.86 -0.73 13.84
C GLU A 186 30.45 -1.22 13.51
N PRO A 187 30.21 -1.70 12.27
CA PRO A 187 28.93 -2.29 11.91
C PRO A 187 28.64 -3.51 12.78
N ALA A 188 27.38 -3.67 13.20
CA ALA A 188 26.95 -4.81 13.99
C ALA A 188 27.30 -6.13 13.29
N LYS A 189 28.07 -6.98 13.98
CA LYS A 189 28.44 -8.31 13.47
C LYS A 189 27.36 -9.30 13.87
N GLY A 190 26.87 -10.05 12.89
CA GLY A 190 25.87 -11.10 13.10
C GLY A 190 25.97 -12.18 12.02
N ASP A 191 25.26 -13.27 12.25
CA ASP A 191 25.17 -14.39 11.31
C ASP A 191 23.98 -14.17 10.36
N GLU A 192 24.25 -14.00 9.07
CA GLU A 192 23.21 -13.93 8.05
C GLU A 192 22.65 -15.33 7.76
N ILE A 193 21.38 -15.53 8.11
CA ILE A 193 20.66 -16.80 7.95
C ILE A 193 19.88 -16.83 6.64
N VAL A 194 19.24 -15.71 6.30
CA VAL A 194 18.51 -15.53 5.05
C VAL A 194 19.07 -14.28 4.37
N PRO A 195 19.72 -14.44 3.19
CA PRO A 195 20.30 -13.32 2.46
C PRO A 195 19.26 -12.28 2.07
N TYR A 196 19.66 -11.01 2.13
CA TYR A 196 18.81 -9.88 1.77
C TYR A 196 18.19 -10.04 0.38
N LEU A 197 16.86 -9.99 0.34
CA LEU A 197 16.06 -9.83 -0.86
C LEU A 197 15.54 -8.39 -0.88
N PRO A 198 15.82 -7.60 -1.93
CA PRO A 198 15.29 -6.26 -2.02
C PRO A 198 13.75 -6.27 -2.07
N PRO A 199 13.09 -5.14 -1.75
CA PRO A 199 11.65 -5.03 -1.93
C PRO A 199 11.29 -5.18 -3.41
N LEU A 200 10.33 -6.04 -3.73
CA LEU A 200 9.91 -6.34 -5.10
C LEU A 200 8.38 -6.21 -5.26
N PRO A 201 7.79 -5.03 -4.93
CA PRO A 201 6.36 -4.82 -5.10
C PRO A 201 5.95 -4.99 -6.57
N TYR A 202 4.82 -5.65 -6.81
CA TYR A 202 4.37 -5.98 -8.15
C TYR A 202 3.65 -4.82 -8.85
N VAL A 203 3.58 -4.88 -10.17
CA VAL A 203 2.76 -3.93 -10.94
C VAL A 203 1.30 -4.12 -10.57
N GLY A 204 0.64 -3.04 -10.15
CA GLY A 204 -0.81 -3.01 -9.91
C GLY A 204 -1.28 -3.47 -8.52
N THR A 205 -0.39 -3.86 -7.62
CA THR A 205 -0.73 -4.23 -6.23
C THR A 205 -0.76 -3.05 -5.26
N GLY A 206 -0.17 -1.92 -5.64
CA GLY A 206 -0.12 -0.72 -4.82
C GLY A 206 1.12 -0.67 -3.91
N TYR A 207 0.91 -0.37 -2.63
CA TYR A 207 1.99 -0.24 -1.64
C TYR A 207 2.13 -1.52 -0.82
N HIS A 208 3.35 -2.05 -0.75
CA HIS A 208 3.72 -3.16 0.12
C HIS A 208 4.44 -2.61 1.36
N ARG A 209 4.13 -3.17 2.54
CA ARG A 209 4.77 -2.84 3.81
C ARG A 209 5.96 -3.78 4.03
N TYR A 210 7.15 -3.21 4.22
CA TYR A 210 8.34 -3.96 4.60
C TYR A 210 8.64 -3.69 6.06
N VAL A 211 8.55 -4.73 6.88
CA VAL A 211 8.56 -4.62 8.33
C VAL A 211 9.84 -5.22 8.88
N PHE A 212 10.58 -4.44 9.66
CA PHE A 212 11.71 -4.86 10.46
C PHE A 212 11.29 -5.08 11.90
N ILE A 213 11.47 -6.30 12.39
CA ILE A 213 11.30 -6.63 13.81
C ILE A 213 12.65 -6.97 14.40
N LEU A 214 12.98 -6.30 15.50
CA LEU A 214 14.15 -6.60 16.30
C LEU A 214 13.73 -7.42 17.53
N TYR A 215 14.16 -8.69 17.55
CA TYR A 215 13.96 -9.61 18.66
C TYR A 215 15.17 -9.60 19.57
N ARG A 216 14.93 -9.54 20.88
CA ARG A 216 15.93 -9.75 21.92
C ARG A 216 16.12 -11.24 22.16
N GLN A 217 17.35 -11.72 22.19
CA GLN A 217 17.67 -13.10 22.54
C GLN A 217 17.93 -13.21 24.05
N ASP A 218 17.01 -13.85 24.77
CA ASP A 218 17.02 -13.89 26.23
C ASP A 218 18.02 -14.90 26.79
N ASN A 219 18.18 -16.04 26.11
CA ASN A 219 19.05 -17.15 26.53
C ASN A 219 20.43 -17.15 25.84
N GLY A 220 20.81 -16.04 25.22
CA GLY A 220 22.08 -15.90 24.48
C GLY A 220 21.98 -16.37 23.03
N ARG A 221 23.03 -17.03 22.53
CA ARG A 221 23.13 -17.40 21.11
C ARG A 221 22.12 -18.49 20.76
N VAL A 222 21.29 -18.24 19.76
CA VAL A 222 20.26 -19.18 19.25
C VAL A 222 20.73 -19.78 17.94
N ASP A 223 20.46 -21.07 17.74
CA ASP A 223 20.78 -21.76 16.49
C ASP A 223 19.61 -21.69 15.50
N PHE A 224 19.81 -20.94 14.43
CA PHE A 224 18.85 -20.76 13.34
C PHE A 224 19.22 -21.56 12.08
N THR A 225 20.11 -22.55 12.17
CA THR A 225 20.47 -23.40 11.02
C THR A 225 19.26 -24.03 10.30
N PRO A 226 18.17 -24.46 10.95
CA PRO A 226 17.00 -25.01 10.24
C PRO A 226 16.31 -24.01 9.32
N MET A 227 16.46 -22.71 9.59
CA MET A 227 15.86 -21.63 8.80
C MET A 227 16.81 -21.06 7.74
N LYS A 228 18.04 -21.57 7.66
CA LYS A 228 19.04 -21.06 6.73
C LYS A 228 18.59 -21.24 5.28
N ARG A 229 18.55 -20.14 4.54
CA ARG A 229 18.16 -20.13 3.11
C ARG A 229 19.32 -19.60 2.27
N GLY A 230 19.43 -20.11 1.04
CA GLY A 230 20.35 -19.57 0.06
C GLY A 230 19.87 -18.22 -0.50
N LYS A 231 20.68 -17.66 -1.41
CA LYS A 231 20.24 -16.55 -2.27
C LYS A 231 19.06 -17.04 -3.12
N ALA A 232 17.99 -16.26 -3.18
CA ALA A 232 16.81 -16.63 -3.94
C ALA A 232 17.09 -16.59 -5.45
N VAL A 233 16.69 -17.63 -6.18
CA VAL A 233 16.81 -17.75 -7.65
C VAL A 233 15.56 -18.45 -8.17
N GLY A 234 14.90 -17.88 -9.17
CA GLY A 234 13.65 -18.43 -9.70
C GLY A 234 12.42 -18.00 -8.91
N ASP A 235 11.53 -18.95 -8.61
CA ASP A 235 10.24 -18.67 -7.97
C ASP A 235 10.38 -18.33 -6.48
N LEU A 236 10.11 -17.06 -6.15
CA LEU A 236 10.16 -16.54 -4.79
C LEU A 236 9.12 -17.18 -3.87
N ARG A 237 7.98 -17.64 -4.43
CA ARG A 237 6.87 -18.19 -3.64
C ARG A 237 7.34 -19.37 -2.78
N THR A 238 8.09 -20.28 -3.34
CA THR A 238 8.54 -21.49 -2.62
C THR A 238 9.75 -21.22 -1.72
N GLN A 239 10.62 -20.30 -2.14
CA GLN A 239 11.90 -20.07 -1.46
C GLN A 239 11.81 -19.06 -0.32
N ARG A 240 10.85 -18.15 -0.39
CA ARG A 240 10.73 -17.02 0.53
C ARG A 240 9.44 -16.99 1.34
N GLN A 241 8.49 -17.90 1.10
CA GLN A 241 7.32 -18.07 1.98
C GLN A 241 7.73 -18.17 3.45
N PHE A 242 7.01 -17.45 4.29
CA PHE A 242 7.29 -17.33 5.70
C PHE A 242 6.00 -17.09 6.47
N ASN A 243 6.01 -17.42 7.76
CA ASN A 243 4.92 -17.14 8.67
C ASN A 243 5.54 -16.69 9.99
N THR A 244 5.49 -15.39 10.26
CA THR A 244 6.07 -14.80 11.47
C THR A 244 5.47 -15.40 12.73
N LEU A 245 4.17 -15.72 12.75
CA LEU A 245 3.52 -16.34 13.91
C LEU A 245 4.08 -17.74 14.22
N GLU A 246 4.24 -18.59 13.21
CA GLU A 246 4.79 -19.93 13.40
C GLU A 246 6.27 -19.89 13.80
N PHE A 247 7.04 -18.98 13.18
CA PHE A 247 8.42 -18.72 13.58
C PHE A 247 8.51 -18.29 15.04
N TYR A 248 7.73 -17.28 15.43
CA TYR A 248 7.76 -16.78 16.81
C TYR A 248 7.34 -17.86 17.80
N ARG A 249 6.31 -18.65 17.48
CA ARG A 249 5.84 -19.75 18.34
C ARG A 249 6.90 -20.84 18.57
N GLN A 250 7.80 -21.08 17.61
CA GLN A 250 8.89 -22.05 17.77
C GLN A 250 9.98 -21.54 18.71
N TYR A 251 10.22 -20.23 18.72
CA TYR A 251 11.32 -19.60 19.47
C TYR A 251 10.83 -18.68 20.61
N GLU A 252 9.56 -18.78 21.03
CA GLU A 252 8.93 -17.91 22.04
C GLU A 252 9.69 -17.91 23.37
N SER A 253 10.33 -19.02 23.73
CA SER A 253 11.13 -19.14 24.95
C SER A 253 12.51 -18.47 24.88
N GLU A 254 12.96 -18.11 23.68
CA GLU A 254 14.31 -17.58 23.42
C GLU A 254 14.30 -16.17 22.84
N LEU A 255 13.22 -15.80 22.13
CA LEU A 255 13.06 -14.52 21.46
C LEU A 255 11.91 -13.72 22.07
N THR A 256 12.19 -12.44 22.34
CA THR A 256 11.15 -11.48 22.72
C THR A 256 11.17 -10.26 21.77
N PRO A 257 10.06 -9.91 21.08
CA PRO A 257 10.02 -8.75 20.21
C PRO A 257 10.17 -7.45 21.01
N GLY A 258 11.12 -6.60 20.62
CA GLY A 258 11.47 -5.38 21.34
C GLY A 258 11.50 -4.12 20.49
N GLY A 259 11.86 -4.24 19.21
CA GLY A 259 11.94 -3.12 18.28
C GLY A 259 11.05 -3.33 17.05
N LEU A 260 10.57 -2.22 16.50
CA LEU A 260 9.80 -2.20 15.26
C LEU A 260 10.18 -0.97 14.42
N SER A 261 10.45 -1.19 13.15
CA SER A 261 10.60 -0.16 12.11
C SER A 261 10.01 -0.69 10.80
N PHE A 262 9.42 0.16 9.97
CA PHE A 262 8.84 -0.30 8.71
C PHE A 262 8.70 0.84 7.71
N PHE A 263 8.71 0.50 6.43
CA PHE A 263 8.47 1.43 5.34
C PHE A 263 7.47 0.86 4.34
N GLN A 264 6.97 1.73 3.48
CA GLN A 264 6.16 1.36 2.33
C GLN A 264 6.99 1.46 1.06
N SER A 265 6.75 0.55 0.11
CA SER A 265 7.34 0.62 -1.21
C SER A 265 6.28 0.34 -2.28
N SER A 266 6.43 0.99 -3.42
CA SER A 266 5.58 0.79 -4.61
C SER A 266 6.45 0.38 -5.78
N TRP A 267 5.85 -0.29 -6.77
CA TRP A 267 6.54 -0.72 -7.98
C TRP A 267 7.33 0.40 -8.66
N ASP A 268 8.53 0.06 -9.13
CA ASP A 268 9.37 0.89 -9.98
C ASP A 268 10.03 0.05 -11.10
N PRO A 269 10.70 0.68 -12.08
CA PRO A 269 11.40 -0.05 -13.14
C PRO A 269 12.59 -0.91 -12.65
N SER A 270 13.13 -0.64 -11.46
CA SER A 270 14.26 -1.38 -10.91
C SER A 270 13.84 -2.80 -10.49
N VAL A 271 12.62 -2.97 -9.99
CA VAL A 271 11.99 -4.27 -9.72
C VAL A 271 11.97 -5.14 -10.98
N ARG A 272 11.53 -4.57 -12.11
CA ARG A 272 11.51 -5.27 -13.41
C ARG A 272 12.90 -5.75 -13.81
N ASN A 273 13.92 -4.92 -13.61
CA ASN A 273 15.29 -5.27 -13.92
C ASN A 273 15.77 -6.44 -13.05
N TYR A 274 15.43 -6.42 -11.76
CA TYR A 274 15.78 -7.49 -10.83
C TYR A 274 15.16 -8.84 -11.21
N TYR A 275 13.86 -8.86 -11.57
CA TYR A 275 13.18 -10.09 -12.03
C TYR A 275 13.86 -10.71 -13.25
N ARG A 276 14.23 -9.88 -14.23
CA ARG A 276 14.85 -10.34 -15.49
C ARG A 276 16.31 -10.75 -15.34
N THR A 277 17.07 -10.07 -14.48
CA THR A 277 18.53 -10.27 -14.41
C THR A 277 18.96 -11.23 -13.29
N VAL A 278 18.31 -11.15 -12.13
CA VAL A 278 18.70 -11.91 -10.94
C VAL A 278 17.85 -13.16 -10.76
N LEU A 279 16.52 -13.02 -10.92
CA LEU A 279 15.60 -14.14 -10.70
C LEU A 279 15.39 -14.99 -11.96
N ASP A 280 15.67 -14.44 -13.15
CA ASP A 280 15.46 -15.07 -14.47
C ASP A 280 14.03 -15.60 -14.67
N VAL A 281 13.05 -14.83 -14.19
CA VAL A 281 11.61 -15.13 -14.32
C VAL A 281 10.85 -13.91 -14.82
N SER A 282 9.70 -14.16 -15.45
CA SER A 282 8.79 -13.07 -15.82
C SER A 282 8.21 -12.43 -14.56
N GLU A 283 8.22 -11.10 -14.50
CA GLU A 283 7.49 -10.38 -13.46
C GLU A 283 5.99 -10.65 -13.60
N PRO A 284 5.26 -10.88 -12.49
CA PRO A 284 3.81 -10.93 -12.52
C PRO A 284 3.24 -9.50 -12.53
N ILE A 285 2.13 -9.33 -13.24
CA ILE A 285 1.43 -8.06 -13.42
C ILE A 285 0.00 -8.26 -12.94
N PHE A 286 -0.45 -7.40 -12.05
CA PHE A 286 -1.79 -7.43 -11.49
C PHE A 286 -2.60 -6.24 -12.00
N GLU A 287 -3.91 -6.43 -12.08
CA GLU A 287 -4.87 -5.37 -12.36
C GLU A 287 -6.01 -5.47 -11.34
N ILE A 288 -6.51 -4.31 -10.90
CA ILE A 288 -7.64 -4.27 -9.98
C ILE A 288 -8.92 -4.59 -10.75
N GLU A 289 -9.45 -5.80 -10.56
CA GLU A 289 -10.76 -6.16 -11.07
C GLU A 289 -11.85 -5.59 -10.15
N TRP A 290 -12.58 -4.58 -10.65
CA TRP A 290 -13.73 -4.06 -9.95
C TRP A 290 -14.92 -5.00 -10.11
N PRO A 291 -15.68 -5.30 -9.03
CA PRO A 291 -16.86 -6.13 -9.14
C PRO A 291 -17.85 -5.49 -10.11
N SER A 292 -18.39 -6.32 -11.01
CA SER A 292 -19.39 -5.84 -11.95
C SER A 292 -20.57 -5.20 -11.20
N PRO A 293 -21.11 -4.07 -11.67
CA PRO A 293 -22.19 -3.39 -10.98
C PRO A 293 -23.40 -4.32 -10.89
N ARG A 294 -23.92 -4.54 -9.68
CA ARG A 294 -25.09 -5.39 -9.47
C ARG A 294 -26.32 -4.75 -10.08
N VAL A 295 -26.79 -5.31 -11.18
CA VAL A 295 -28.04 -4.92 -11.85
C VAL A 295 -29.21 -5.62 -11.12
N PRO A 296 -30.35 -4.93 -10.84
CA PRO A 296 -31.55 -5.61 -10.35
C PRO A 296 -32.04 -6.66 -11.36
N PRO A 297 -32.85 -7.66 -10.98
CA PRO A 297 -33.40 -8.60 -11.96
C PRO A 297 -34.25 -7.89 -13.01
N GLN A 298 -34.18 -8.37 -14.25
CA GLN A 298 -34.98 -7.82 -15.34
C GLN A 298 -36.47 -8.11 -15.11
N GLU A 299 -37.29 -7.08 -15.26
CA GLU A 299 -38.75 -7.13 -15.16
C GLU A 299 -39.34 -7.04 -16.55
N ARG A 300 -40.39 -7.81 -16.82
CA ARG A 300 -41.11 -7.77 -18.10
C ARG A 300 -41.73 -6.40 -18.38
N PHE A 301 -42.20 -5.73 -17.33
CA PHE A 301 -42.74 -4.39 -17.38
C PHE A 301 -41.97 -3.54 -16.39
N PRO A 302 -40.92 -2.83 -16.81
CA PRO A 302 -40.16 -1.95 -15.93
C PRO A 302 -41.04 -0.77 -15.54
N LEU A 303 -41.85 -0.95 -14.50
CA LEU A 303 -42.71 0.09 -14.01
C LEU A 303 -41.81 1.19 -13.45
N ALA A 304 -41.93 2.39 -14.02
CA ALA A 304 -41.36 3.59 -13.43
C ALA A 304 -42.11 3.84 -12.11
N ASN A 305 -41.69 3.18 -11.04
CA ASN A 305 -42.22 3.39 -9.70
C ASN A 305 -41.69 4.74 -9.17
N SER A 306 -42.13 5.83 -9.78
CA SER A 306 -41.76 7.20 -9.41
C SER A 306 -42.75 8.26 -9.88
N TRP A 307 -44.03 7.94 -10.10
CA TRP A 307 -45.01 9.03 -10.30
C TRP A 307 -45.36 9.71 -8.97
N ASN A 308 -45.39 9.00 -7.83
CA ASN A 308 -45.84 9.59 -6.54
C ASN A 308 -44.94 9.36 -5.30
N LYS A 309 -43.77 8.73 -5.39
CA LYS A 309 -42.82 8.64 -4.25
C LYS A 309 -41.38 8.74 -4.72
N ALA A 310 -40.69 9.82 -4.36
CA ALA A 310 -39.23 9.79 -4.30
C ALA A 310 -38.83 8.63 -3.37
N ARG A 311 -37.99 7.71 -3.84
CA ARG A 311 -37.47 6.61 -3.01
C ARG A 311 -36.72 7.22 -1.81
N ARG A 312 -37.38 7.33 -0.66
CA ARG A 312 -36.73 7.56 0.63
C ARG A 312 -36.17 6.22 1.10
N HIS A 313 -35.00 6.26 1.74
CA HIS A 313 -34.50 5.12 2.52
C HIS A 313 -35.60 4.64 3.49
N PRO A 314 -35.62 3.38 3.95
CA PRO A 314 -36.55 2.92 5.00
C PRO A 314 -36.62 3.83 6.25
N HIS A 315 -35.60 4.66 6.48
CA HIS A 315 -35.52 5.67 7.56
C HIS A 315 -35.78 7.12 7.12
N GLY A 316 -36.41 7.36 5.97
CA GLY A 316 -36.98 8.67 5.63
C GLY A 316 -36.02 9.77 5.16
N LEU A 317 -34.70 9.50 5.05
CA LEU A 317 -33.73 10.47 4.55
C LEU A 317 -33.82 10.64 3.01
N PRO A 318 -33.80 11.88 2.49
CA PRO A 318 -33.66 12.12 1.06
C PRO A 318 -32.27 11.65 0.62
N LEU A 319 -32.21 10.84 -0.44
CA LEU A 319 -30.94 10.44 -1.04
C LEU A 319 -30.26 11.70 -1.60
N ILE A 320 -29.26 12.17 -0.86
CA ILE A 320 -28.33 13.21 -1.27
C ILE A 320 -27.69 12.77 -2.59
N ARG A 321 -27.87 13.61 -3.61
CA ARG A 321 -27.10 13.78 -4.86
C ARG A 321 -26.46 12.50 -5.45
N GLU A 322 -27.00 12.09 -6.60
CA GLU A 322 -26.22 11.72 -7.80
C GLU A 322 -24.91 10.93 -7.57
N ARG A 323 -25.00 9.71 -7.01
CA ARG A 323 -23.86 8.78 -7.06
C ARG A 323 -24.15 7.42 -7.68
N TYR A 324 -25.42 7.08 -7.84
CA TYR A 324 -25.86 5.94 -8.65
C TYR A 324 -27.06 6.40 -9.48
N GLY A 325 -26.82 6.70 -10.76
CA GLY A 325 -27.74 7.37 -11.67
C GLY A 325 -28.99 6.56 -12.01
N VAL A 326 -29.95 6.46 -11.08
CA VAL A 326 -31.17 5.66 -11.28
C VAL A 326 -32.42 6.52 -11.44
N HIS A 327 -32.34 7.86 -11.39
CA HIS A 327 -33.58 8.65 -11.22
C HIS A 327 -33.93 9.77 -12.17
N ASN A 328 -33.11 10.11 -13.18
CA ASN A 328 -33.53 11.17 -14.11
C ASN A 328 -33.73 10.74 -15.55
N ASP A 329 -33.34 9.53 -15.97
CA ASP A 329 -33.57 9.07 -17.35
C ASP A 329 -33.57 7.54 -17.41
N VAL A 330 -34.75 6.92 -17.37
CA VAL A 330 -34.86 5.54 -17.83
C VAL A 330 -35.94 5.49 -18.89
N SER A 331 -35.61 6.04 -20.07
CA SER A 331 -36.32 5.62 -21.28
C SER A 331 -36.22 4.09 -21.36
N PHE A 332 -37.26 3.48 -21.91
CA PHE A 332 -37.35 2.03 -22.03
C PHE A 332 -36.10 1.41 -22.69
N ASP A 333 -35.52 2.10 -23.66
CA ASP A 333 -34.31 1.64 -24.35
C ASP A 333 -33.07 1.62 -23.44
N VAL A 334 -32.89 2.63 -22.59
CA VAL A 334 -31.78 2.67 -21.60
C VAL A 334 -31.96 1.59 -20.54
N TYR A 335 -33.21 1.24 -20.21
CA TYR A 335 -33.49 0.09 -19.36
C TYR A 335 -33.05 -1.21 -20.04
N LEU A 336 -33.43 -1.43 -21.30
CA LEU A 336 -33.06 -2.63 -22.05
C LEU A 336 -31.54 -2.75 -22.23
N ASP A 337 -30.87 -1.66 -22.58
CA ASP A 337 -29.41 -1.60 -22.77
C ASP A 337 -28.64 -2.01 -21.51
N ARG A 338 -29.22 -1.86 -20.31
CA ARG A 338 -28.59 -2.29 -19.05
C ARG A 338 -28.44 -3.82 -18.95
N TYR A 339 -29.35 -4.56 -19.58
CA TYR A 339 -29.40 -6.02 -19.55
C TYR A 339 -28.86 -6.65 -20.82
N ARG A 340 -28.59 -5.85 -21.86
CA ARG A 340 -27.95 -6.31 -23.08
C ARG A 340 -26.47 -6.56 -22.84
N ASP A 341 -25.93 -7.49 -23.61
CA ASP A 341 -24.49 -7.70 -23.63
C ASP A 341 -23.78 -6.46 -24.17
N ARG A 342 -22.75 -6.01 -23.44
CA ARG A 342 -21.96 -4.83 -23.84
C ARG A 342 -21.33 -4.99 -25.21
N LYS A 343 -21.02 -6.24 -25.61
CA LYS A 343 -20.45 -6.56 -26.92
C LYS A 343 -21.42 -6.25 -28.05
N GLU A 344 -22.70 -6.60 -27.89
CA GLU A 344 -23.74 -6.34 -28.89
C GLU A 344 -23.95 -4.83 -29.07
N LEU A 345 -24.05 -4.09 -27.95
CA LEU A 345 -24.18 -2.63 -27.98
C LEU A 345 -22.98 -1.96 -28.66
N ALA A 346 -21.76 -2.43 -28.38
CA ALA A 346 -20.55 -1.93 -29.02
C ALA A 346 -20.56 -2.23 -30.53
N GLU A 347 -21.02 -3.42 -30.94
CA GLU A 347 -21.12 -3.81 -32.34
C GLU A 347 -22.14 -2.97 -33.12
N GLU A 348 -23.33 -2.72 -32.55
CA GLU A 348 -24.33 -1.81 -33.13
C GLU A 348 -23.74 -0.41 -33.34
N LEU A 349 -23.05 0.11 -32.33
CA LEU A 349 -22.43 1.42 -32.39
C LEU A 349 -21.32 1.49 -33.44
N VAL A 350 -20.50 0.45 -33.57
CA VAL A 350 -19.45 0.36 -34.60
C VAL A 350 -20.08 0.29 -35.99
N ARG A 351 -21.14 -0.51 -36.18
CA ARG A 351 -21.88 -0.56 -37.45
C ARG A 351 -22.44 0.81 -37.83
N GLU A 352 -23.07 1.50 -36.88
CA GLU A 352 -23.58 2.85 -37.12
C GLU A 352 -22.45 3.84 -37.43
N ARG A 353 -21.31 3.76 -36.73
CA ARG A 353 -20.12 4.58 -37.01
C ARG A 353 -19.66 4.36 -38.46
N LEU A 354 -19.47 3.11 -38.87
CA LEU A 354 -19.03 2.77 -40.23
C LEU A 354 -20.03 3.24 -41.32
N GLN A 355 -21.34 3.19 -41.05
CA GLN A 355 -22.35 3.73 -41.97
C GLN A 355 -22.29 5.26 -42.12
N ILE A 356 -21.83 5.97 -41.08
CA ILE A 356 -21.74 7.43 -41.07
C ILE A 356 -20.38 7.88 -41.64
N GLU A 357 -19.28 7.34 -41.14
CA GLU A 357 -17.92 7.77 -41.47
C GLU A 357 -17.32 7.07 -42.70
N GLY A 358 -17.89 5.93 -43.13
CA GLY A 358 -17.34 5.12 -44.22
C GLY A 358 -16.28 4.11 -43.75
N ASN A 359 -15.70 3.34 -44.67
CA ASN A 359 -14.64 2.39 -44.34
C ASN A 359 -13.34 3.15 -43.98
N PRO A 360 -12.78 2.98 -42.77
CA PRO A 360 -11.53 3.64 -42.39
C PRO A 360 -10.31 3.17 -43.19
N LEU A 361 -10.38 1.97 -43.77
CA LEU A 361 -9.26 1.37 -44.50
C LEU A 361 -9.18 1.85 -45.95
N ASP A 362 -10.26 2.46 -46.47
CA ASP A 362 -10.33 2.96 -47.84
C ASP A 362 -10.28 4.50 -47.84
N PRO A 363 -9.11 5.13 -48.06
CA PRO A 363 -8.97 6.60 -48.04
C PRO A 363 -9.73 7.32 -49.15
N ASN A 364 -10.24 6.59 -50.14
CA ASN A 364 -10.97 7.11 -51.28
C ASN A 364 -12.50 7.14 -51.08
N GLU A 365 -13.02 6.52 -50.01
CA GLU A 365 -14.45 6.54 -49.71
C GLU A 365 -14.83 7.90 -49.09
N PRO A 366 -15.87 8.59 -49.60
CA PRO A 366 -16.24 9.91 -49.09
C PRO A 366 -16.81 9.78 -47.67
N ARG A 367 -16.03 10.22 -46.67
CA ARG A 367 -16.52 10.39 -45.30
C ARG A 367 -17.69 11.38 -45.29
N ARG A 368 -18.84 11.02 -44.71
CA ARG A 368 -19.97 11.96 -44.64
C ARG A 368 -19.58 13.15 -43.75
N LYS A 369 -19.78 14.37 -44.26
CA LYS A 369 -19.41 15.60 -43.55
C LYS A 369 -20.26 15.74 -42.27
N GLN A 370 -19.59 15.98 -41.14
CA GLN A 370 -20.25 16.28 -39.87
C GLN A 370 -21.10 17.55 -40.00
N MET A 371 -22.29 17.55 -39.37
CA MET A 371 -23.09 18.76 -39.24
C MET A 371 -22.38 19.74 -38.29
N GLU A 372 -21.99 20.91 -38.78
CA GLU A 372 -21.33 21.94 -37.95
C GLU A 372 -22.23 22.45 -36.81
N TYR A 373 -23.55 22.48 -37.05
CA TYR A 373 -24.55 22.92 -36.07
C TYR A 373 -25.68 21.88 -35.91
N PRO A 374 -25.41 20.76 -35.21
CA PRO A 374 -26.32 19.61 -35.14
C PRO A 374 -27.70 19.92 -34.56
N ALA A 375 -27.76 20.88 -33.63
CA ALA A 375 -29.01 21.30 -32.98
C ALA A 375 -29.82 22.32 -33.81
N ALA A 376 -29.20 22.98 -34.79
CA ALA A 376 -29.87 23.97 -35.65
C ALA A 376 -30.61 23.33 -36.83
N VAL A 377 -30.25 22.08 -37.18
CA VAL A 377 -30.91 21.34 -38.26
C VAL A 377 -32.28 20.85 -37.79
N PRO A 378 -33.38 21.21 -38.48
CA PRO A 378 -34.72 20.79 -38.08
C PRO A 378 -34.85 19.26 -38.08
N LEU A 379 -35.66 18.75 -37.15
CA LEU A 379 -36.01 17.33 -37.10
C LEU A 379 -37.27 17.10 -37.97
N PRO A 380 -37.43 15.91 -38.56
CA PRO A 380 -38.63 15.56 -39.34
C PRO A 380 -39.94 15.79 -38.57
N GLU A 381 -40.93 16.39 -39.23
CA GLU A 381 -42.26 16.57 -38.68
C GLU A 381 -42.95 15.20 -38.45
N GLY A 382 -43.63 15.04 -37.32
CA GLY A 382 -44.30 13.78 -36.94
C GLY A 382 -43.44 12.80 -36.14
N MET A 383 -42.19 13.15 -35.82
CA MET A 383 -41.32 12.32 -34.99
C MET A 383 -41.81 12.27 -33.52
N PRO A 384 -41.92 11.07 -32.91
CA PRO A 384 -42.28 10.96 -31.50
C PRO A 384 -41.27 11.68 -30.58
N SER A 385 -41.76 12.31 -29.51
CA SER A 385 -40.93 13.13 -28.60
C SER A 385 -39.74 12.38 -27.98
N TRP A 386 -39.89 11.07 -27.74
CA TRP A 386 -38.79 10.23 -27.23
C TRP A 386 -37.71 9.98 -28.29
N TRP A 387 -38.09 9.81 -29.57
CA TRP A 387 -37.15 9.64 -30.68
C TRP A 387 -36.45 10.96 -31.03
N VAL A 388 -37.18 12.09 -30.96
CA VAL A 388 -36.59 13.45 -31.04
C VAL A 388 -35.46 13.60 -30.02
N ARG A 389 -35.66 13.14 -28.78
CA ARG A 389 -34.65 13.21 -27.73
C ARG A 389 -33.44 12.33 -28.02
N GLN A 390 -33.64 11.10 -28.52
CA GLN A 390 -32.54 10.22 -28.90
C GLN A 390 -31.74 10.74 -30.08
N GLU A 391 -32.43 11.21 -31.11
CA GLU A 391 -31.82 11.79 -32.31
C GLU A 391 -31.00 13.03 -31.94
N MET A 392 -31.51 13.88 -31.04
CA MET A 392 -30.77 15.01 -30.52
C MET A 392 -29.53 14.58 -29.70
N GLN A 393 -29.64 13.58 -28.83
CA GLN A 393 -28.48 13.04 -28.11
C GLN A 393 -27.44 12.41 -29.06
N ARG A 394 -27.90 11.77 -30.13
CA ARG A 394 -27.08 11.18 -31.19
C ARG A 394 -26.30 12.25 -31.95
N ARG A 395 -26.98 13.31 -32.38
CA ARG A 395 -26.37 14.47 -33.06
C ARG A 395 -25.41 15.25 -32.16
N LEU A 396 -25.71 15.34 -30.86
CA LEU A 396 -24.87 15.99 -29.85
C LEU A 396 -23.78 15.08 -29.24
N ARG A 397 -23.67 13.82 -29.68
CA ARG A 397 -22.68 12.84 -29.20
C ARG A 397 -22.69 12.64 -27.68
N ARG A 398 -23.88 12.68 -27.07
CA ARG A 398 -24.05 12.52 -25.62
C ARG A 398 -24.36 11.06 -25.25
N GLY A 399 -23.90 10.65 -24.07
CA GLY A 399 -24.18 9.32 -23.53
C GLY A 399 -23.57 8.19 -24.37
N ARG A 400 -24.39 7.22 -24.78
CA ARG A 400 -23.94 6.05 -25.58
C ARG A 400 -23.33 6.42 -26.93
N TRP A 401 -23.74 7.57 -27.48
CA TRP A 401 -23.33 8.07 -28.79
C TRP A 401 -21.97 8.79 -28.80
N ARG A 402 -21.27 8.83 -27.67
CA ARG A 402 -19.96 9.50 -27.55
C ARG A 402 -18.93 8.89 -28.49
N HIS A 403 -19.00 7.58 -28.67
CA HIS A 403 -18.10 6.84 -29.55
C HIS A 403 -18.68 6.67 -30.96
N LEU A 404 -19.54 7.58 -31.45
CA LEU A 404 -19.94 7.57 -32.86
C LEU A 404 -18.92 8.25 -33.78
N GLU A 405 -17.81 8.75 -33.23
CA GLU A 405 -16.74 9.41 -33.98
C GLU A 405 -15.38 8.83 -33.61
N GLY A 406 -14.43 8.88 -34.55
CA GLY A 406 -13.02 8.58 -34.33
C GLY A 406 -12.56 7.27 -34.96
N HIS A 407 -11.77 7.39 -36.02
CA HIS A 407 -10.85 6.36 -36.52
C HIS A 407 -9.39 6.69 -36.23
N ASP A 408 -9.13 7.88 -35.72
CA ASP A 408 -7.82 8.47 -35.44
C ASP A 408 -7.49 8.43 -33.95
#